data_AF-A0A0F2L6K4-F1
#
_entry.id   AF-A0A0F2L6K4-F1
#
_cell.length_a   1.000
_cell.length_b   1.000
_cell.length_c   1.000
_cell.angle_alpha   90.00
_cell.angle_beta   90.00
_cell.angle_gamma   90.00
#
_symmetry.space_group_name_H-M   'P 1'
#
loop_
_entity.id
_entity.type
_entity.pdbx_description
1 polymer ?
#
loop_
_entity_poly.entity_id
_entity_poly.type
_entity_poly.pdbx_seq_one_letter_code
_entity_poly.pdbx_strand_id
1 'polypeptide(L)'
;MILGFGGQVWLYFARLDLPAVLTRLAGLGYGVASAYYMGQELRVERLGGEGEVAQKGFEDGVVKIYFNEERTALGVASASPALLRQGLAEAYRALAESGAPQPQLVEAYLSFSANIAFRGRSVTALGLELAEEGAFFVGGREGLEVRISVAPIHGDRRLVTVYLGGRWDAVVPIINNAQQAIQEVLSALA
;
A
#
# COMPACT_ATOMS: atom_id res chain seq x y z
N MET A 1 -15.63 7.80 -13.32
CA MET A 1 -15.18 6.47 -13.80
C MET A 1 -13.68 6.36 -13.59
N ILE A 2 -13.22 5.27 -12.95
CA ILE A 2 -11.80 4.97 -12.75
C ILE A 2 -11.29 4.20 -13.98
N LEU A 3 -10.14 4.61 -14.52
CA LEU A 3 -9.56 4.04 -15.75
C LEU A 3 -8.31 3.18 -15.49
N GLY A 4 -7.86 3.10 -14.24
CA GLY A 4 -6.72 2.30 -13.81
C GLY A 4 -6.46 2.51 -12.32
N PHE A 5 -5.90 1.49 -11.67
CA PHE A 5 -5.55 1.50 -10.25
C PHE A 5 -4.17 0.86 -10.03
N GLY A 6 -3.44 1.42 -9.09
CA GLY A 6 -2.24 0.82 -8.51
C GLY A 6 -2.23 1.11 -7.02
N GLY A 7 -2.03 0.09 -6.21
CA GLY A 7 -1.94 0.21 -4.78
C GLY A 7 -0.67 -0.41 -4.24
N GLN A 8 -0.02 0.28 -3.31
CA GLN A 8 1.13 -0.23 -2.58
C GLN A 8 1.00 0.13 -1.11
N VAL A 9 1.30 -0.81 -0.22
CA VAL A 9 1.27 -0.62 1.23
C VAL A 9 2.56 -1.14 1.84
N TRP A 10 3.23 -0.29 2.60
CA TRP A 10 4.45 -0.60 3.32
C TRP A 10 4.17 -0.73 4.82
N LEU A 11 4.72 -1.78 5.41
CA LEU A 11 4.63 -2.12 6.82
C LEU A 11 6.05 -2.05 7.39
N TYR A 12 6.29 -1.15 8.32
CA TYR A 12 7.62 -0.91 8.90
C TYR A 12 7.76 -1.57 10.26
N PHE A 13 8.86 -2.29 10.49
CA PHE A 13 9.10 -3.03 11.73
C PHE A 13 10.45 -2.67 12.34
N ALA A 14 10.57 -2.79 13.66
CA ALA A 14 11.90 -2.72 14.31
C ALA A 14 12.77 -3.96 14.02
N ARG A 15 12.13 -5.10 13.81
CA ARG A 15 12.78 -6.37 13.48
C ARG A 15 11.79 -7.26 12.73
N LEU A 16 12.29 -7.99 11.75
CA LEU A 16 11.49 -8.91 10.96
C LEU A 16 12.31 -10.15 10.59
N ASP A 17 11.82 -11.33 10.94
CA ASP A 17 12.36 -12.60 10.45
C ASP A 17 11.74 -12.88 9.07
N LEU A 18 12.39 -12.36 8.02
CA LEU A 18 11.92 -12.51 6.65
C LEU A 18 11.82 -13.99 6.22
N PRO A 19 12.83 -14.87 6.46
CA PRO A 19 12.71 -16.29 6.14
C PRO A 19 11.46 -16.96 6.73
N ALA A 20 11.13 -16.66 7.99
CA ALA A 20 9.92 -17.18 8.62
C ALA A 20 8.64 -16.68 7.94
N VAL A 21 8.58 -15.38 7.60
CA VAL A 21 7.43 -14.79 6.88
C VAL A 21 7.27 -15.42 5.49
N LEU A 22 8.36 -15.57 4.74
CA LEU A 22 8.33 -16.19 3.39
C LEU A 22 7.87 -17.65 3.45
N THR A 23 8.29 -18.40 4.48
CA THR A 23 7.81 -19.78 4.68
C THR A 23 6.28 -19.82 4.87
N ARG A 24 5.71 -18.86 5.61
CA ARG A 24 4.25 -18.75 5.77
C ARG A 24 3.56 -18.36 4.47
N LEU A 25 4.11 -17.40 3.73
CA LEU A 25 3.58 -17.00 2.42
C LEU A 25 3.60 -18.16 1.40
N ALA A 26 4.66 -18.98 1.39
CA ALA A 26 4.71 -20.18 0.56
C ALA A 26 3.57 -21.16 0.90
N GLY A 27 3.27 -21.35 2.18
CA GLY A 27 2.12 -22.13 2.64
C GLY A 27 0.75 -21.57 2.21
N LEU A 28 0.68 -20.28 1.87
CA LEU A 28 -0.50 -19.62 1.30
C LEU A 28 -0.53 -19.65 -0.24
N GLY A 29 0.42 -20.35 -0.88
CA GLY A 29 0.50 -20.53 -2.33
C GLY A 29 1.24 -19.42 -3.07
N TYR A 30 2.06 -18.61 -2.37
CA TYR A 30 2.96 -17.67 -3.04
C TYR A 30 4.18 -18.40 -3.60
N GLY A 31 4.64 -18.01 -4.78
CA GLY A 31 6.03 -18.21 -5.15
C GLY A 31 6.89 -17.26 -4.32
N VAL A 32 7.92 -17.77 -3.63
CA VAL A 32 8.74 -16.98 -2.70
C VAL A 32 10.22 -17.03 -3.07
N ALA A 33 10.91 -15.93 -2.81
CA ALA A 33 12.35 -15.81 -2.89
C ALA A 33 13.05 -16.74 -1.89
N SER A 34 14.32 -17.04 -2.14
CA SER A 34 15.18 -17.66 -1.13
C SER A 34 15.65 -16.56 -0.17
N ALA A 35 15.48 -16.76 1.14
CA ALA A 35 16.04 -15.88 2.15
C ALA A 35 16.59 -16.70 3.31
N TYR A 36 17.80 -16.38 3.75
CA TYR A 36 18.48 -17.10 4.82
C TYR A 36 19.52 -16.21 5.52
N TYR A 37 19.84 -16.55 6.77
CA TYR A 37 20.86 -15.84 7.53
C TYR A 37 22.24 -16.47 7.30
N MET A 38 23.22 -15.64 6.97
CA MET A 38 24.64 -15.97 7.02
C MET A 38 25.27 -15.26 8.22
N GLY A 39 25.31 -15.95 9.36
CA GLY A 39 25.64 -15.31 10.64
C GLY A 39 24.52 -14.36 11.07
N GLN A 40 24.82 -13.06 11.17
CA GLN A 40 23.83 -12.02 11.47
C GLN A 40 23.32 -11.27 10.23
N GLU A 41 23.89 -11.55 9.05
CA GLU A 41 23.52 -10.89 7.82
C GLU A 41 22.39 -11.67 7.12
N LEU A 42 21.35 -10.96 6.69
CA LEU A 42 20.29 -11.53 5.89
C LEU A 42 20.72 -11.56 4.41
N ARG A 43 20.59 -12.72 3.76
CA ARG A 43 20.74 -12.85 2.30
C ARG A 43 19.38 -13.11 1.69
N VAL A 44 19.06 -12.40 0.61
CA VAL A 44 17.79 -12.52 -0.11
C VAL A 44 18.04 -12.63 -1.61
N GLU A 45 17.65 -13.76 -2.19
CA GLU A 45 17.66 -14.00 -3.63
C GLU A 45 16.25 -13.75 -4.19
N ARG A 46 16.04 -12.51 -4.67
CA ARG A 46 14.74 -12.03 -5.14
C ARG A 46 14.26 -12.81 -6.38
N LEU A 47 12.95 -12.88 -6.59
CA LEU A 47 12.31 -13.71 -7.61
C LEU A 47 12.58 -13.27 -9.07
N GLY A 48 13.05 -12.04 -9.29
CA GLY A 48 13.29 -11.50 -10.63
C GLY A 48 13.30 -9.97 -10.69
N GLY A 49 13.29 -9.43 -11.92
CA GLY A 49 13.74 -8.08 -12.31
C GLY A 49 13.09 -6.84 -11.68
N GLU A 50 12.03 -6.98 -10.89
CA GLU A 50 11.40 -5.86 -10.16
C GLU A 50 11.63 -5.90 -8.64
N GLY A 51 12.33 -6.92 -8.14
CA GLY A 51 12.79 -6.99 -6.76
C GLY A 51 11.78 -7.52 -5.75
N GLU A 52 10.69 -8.18 -6.16
CA GLU A 52 9.78 -8.87 -5.26
C GLU A 52 10.44 -10.07 -4.53
N VAL A 53 10.00 -10.29 -3.28
CA VAL A 53 10.37 -11.45 -2.45
C VAL A 53 9.27 -12.51 -2.39
N ALA A 54 8.04 -12.17 -2.78
CA ALA A 54 6.99 -13.15 -3.00
C ALA A 54 5.98 -12.63 -4.03
N GLN A 55 5.34 -13.53 -4.76
CA GLN A 55 4.24 -13.19 -5.65
C GLN A 55 3.21 -14.30 -5.71
N LYS A 56 1.95 -13.93 -5.97
CA LYS A 56 0.86 -14.87 -6.20
C LYS A 56 -0.05 -14.35 -7.31
N GLY A 57 -0.28 -15.21 -8.30
CA GLY A 57 -1.21 -14.95 -9.39
C GLY A 57 -2.64 -15.31 -8.99
N PHE A 58 -3.57 -14.48 -9.43
CA PHE A 58 -5.02 -14.64 -9.33
C PHE A 58 -5.63 -14.44 -10.72
N GLU A 59 -6.91 -14.82 -10.90
CA GLU A 59 -7.61 -14.62 -12.17
C GLU A 59 -7.60 -13.14 -12.61
N ASP A 60 -7.77 -12.22 -11.65
CA ASP A 60 -7.89 -10.78 -11.89
C ASP A 60 -6.57 -10.01 -11.74
N GLY A 61 -5.43 -10.69 -11.67
CA GLY A 61 -4.11 -10.05 -11.59
C GLY A 61 -3.16 -10.69 -10.59
N VAL A 62 -2.21 -9.90 -10.08
CA VAL A 62 -1.11 -10.40 -9.25
C VAL A 62 -1.01 -9.59 -7.96
N VAL A 63 -0.70 -10.28 -6.86
CA VAL A 63 -0.19 -9.66 -5.64
C VAL A 63 1.32 -9.85 -5.60
N LYS A 64 2.05 -8.74 -5.41
CA LYS A 64 3.50 -8.71 -5.25
C LYS A 64 3.86 -8.29 -3.84
N ILE A 65 4.85 -8.95 -3.25
CA ILE A 65 5.40 -8.64 -1.93
C ILE A 65 6.85 -8.22 -2.09
N TYR A 66 7.21 -7.09 -1.50
CA TYR A 66 8.56 -6.52 -1.51
C TYR A 66 9.15 -6.52 -0.12
N PHE A 67 10.47 -6.57 -0.04
CA PHE A 67 11.19 -6.35 1.20
C PHE A 67 12.24 -5.24 0.99
N ASN A 68 12.20 -4.26 1.88
CA ASN A 68 13.22 -3.23 2.00
C ASN A 68 14.02 -3.50 3.28
N GLU A 69 15.27 -3.94 3.10
CA GLU A 69 16.16 -4.32 4.20
C GLU A 69 16.58 -3.11 5.03
N GLU A 70 16.99 -2.01 4.37
CA GLU A 70 17.44 -0.78 5.02
C GLU A 70 16.38 -0.19 5.96
N ARG A 71 15.11 -0.31 5.58
CA ARG A 71 13.98 0.20 6.35
C ARG A 71 13.28 -0.87 7.18
N THR A 72 13.73 -2.12 7.12
CA THR A 72 13.05 -3.29 7.72
C THR A 72 11.54 -3.25 7.45
N ALA A 73 11.20 -3.20 6.16
CA ALA A 73 9.82 -2.99 5.72
C ALA A 73 9.35 -4.05 4.73
N LEU A 74 8.10 -4.47 4.89
CA LEU A 74 7.40 -5.36 3.97
C LEU A 74 6.39 -4.56 3.14
N GLY A 75 6.50 -4.61 1.83
CA GLY A 75 5.59 -3.94 0.89
C GLY A 75 4.62 -4.94 0.28
N VAL A 76 3.35 -4.58 0.15
CA VAL A 76 2.32 -5.34 -0.59
C VAL A 76 1.80 -4.46 -1.71
N ALA A 77 1.80 -4.96 -2.95
CA ALA A 77 1.29 -4.19 -4.09
C ALA A 77 0.37 -5.01 -4.99
N SER A 78 -0.59 -4.32 -5.60
CA SER A 78 -1.45 -4.87 -6.65
C SER A 78 -2.06 -3.78 -7.53
N ALA A 79 -2.43 -4.15 -8.76
CA ALA A 79 -3.19 -3.32 -9.69
C ALA A 79 -4.72 -3.43 -9.52
N SER A 80 -5.19 -4.16 -8.50
CA SER A 80 -6.61 -4.28 -8.13
C SER A 80 -6.82 -3.94 -6.65
N PRO A 81 -7.80 -3.10 -6.28
CA PRO A 81 -8.10 -2.82 -4.87
C PRO A 81 -8.50 -4.08 -4.10
N ALA A 82 -9.23 -4.99 -4.74
CA ALA A 82 -9.67 -6.23 -4.12
C ALA A 82 -8.47 -7.16 -3.83
N LEU A 83 -7.55 -7.28 -4.80
CA LEU A 83 -6.32 -8.06 -4.64
C LEU A 83 -5.36 -7.40 -3.66
N LEU A 84 -5.27 -6.07 -3.60
CA LEU A 84 -4.47 -5.38 -2.58
C LEU A 84 -4.97 -5.73 -1.18
N ARG A 85 -6.29 -5.67 -0.95
CA ARG A 85 -6.90 -6.06 0.33
C ARG A 85 -6.62 -7.53 0.66
N GLN A 86 -6.80 -8.43 -0.31
CA GLN A 86 -6.52 -9.85 -0.12
C GLN A 86 -5.05 -10.10 0.19
N GLY A 87 -4.13 -9.51 -0.57
CA GLY A 87 -2.69 -9.61 -0.37
C GLY A 87 -2.25 -9.10 1.00
N LEU A 88 -2.85 -8.01 1.47
CA LEU A 88 -2.60 -7.51 2.83
C LEU A 88 -3.10 -8.48 3.89
N ALA A 89 -4.31 -9.02 3.74
CA ALA A 89 -4.82 -10.02 4.69
C ALA A 89 -3.94 -11.27 4.75
N GLU A 90 -3.47 -11.77 3.60
CA GLU A 90 -2.55 -12.91 3.53
C GLU A 90 -1.16 -12.57 4.11
N ALA A 91 -0.62 -11.37 3.84
CA ALA A 91 0.63 -10.90 4.42
C ALA A 91 0.51 -10.74 5.95
N TYR A 92 -0.59 -10.20 6.45
CA TYR A 92 -0.85 -10.07 7.89
C TYR A 92 -0.96 -11.42 8.57
N ARG A 93 -1.64 -12.38 7.93
CA ARG A 93 -1.68 -13.75 8.41
C ARG A 93 -0.28 -14.35 8.49
N ALA A 94 0.52 -14.20 7.44
CA ALA A 94 1.89 -14.69 7.42
C ALA A 94 2.77 -14.07 8.51
N LEU A 95 2.66 -12.76 8.73
CA LEU A 95 3.35 -12.02 9.80
C LEU A 95 2.95 -12.50 11.19
N ALA A 96 1.64 -12.69 11.43
CA ALA A 96 1.14 -13.17 12.71
C ALA A 96 1.62 -14.61 12.99
N GLU A 97 1.54 -15.50 12.00
CA GLU A 97 1.98 -16.90 12.11
C GLU A 97 3.52 -17.07 12.18
N SER A 98 4.29 -16.05 11.79
CA SER A 98 5.74 -16.01 11.95
C SER A 98 6.19 -15.36 13.27
N GLY A 99 5.25 -14.85 14.09
CA GLY A 99 5.57 -14.15 15.34
C GLY A 99 6.18 -12.76 15.11
N ALA A 100 5.97 -12.15 13.96
CA ALA A 100 6.41 -10.78 13.70
C ALA A 100 5.68 -9.80 14.64
N PRO A 101 6.37 -8.74 15.13
CA PRO A 101 5.69 -7.69 15.89
C PRO A 101 4.70 -6.93 15.01
N GLN A 102 3.77 -6.22 15.63
CA GLN A 102 2.93 -5.27 14.90
C GLN A 102 3.80 -4.18 14.24
N PRO A 103 3.48 -3.74 13.02
CA PRO A 103 4.21 -2.64 12.39
C PRO A 103 4.14 -1.36 13.21
N GLN A 104 5.26 -0.64 13.28
CA GLN A 104 5.35 0.66 13.95
C GLN A 104 4.72 1.78 13.13
N LEU A 105 4.86 1.67 11.81
CA LEU A 105 4.35 2.62 10.83
C LEU A 105 3.76 1.83 9.66
N VAL A 106 2.68 2.37 9.10
CA VAL A 106 2.07 1.91 7.86
C VAL A 106 2.02 3.09 6.90
N GLU A 107 2.44 2.87 5.66
CA GLU A 107 2.27 3.81 4.57
C GLU A 107 1.52 3.13 3.44
N ALA A 108 0.56 3.83 2.83
CA ALA A 108 -0.17 3.37 1.67
C ALA A 108 -0.16 4.42 0.58
N TYR A 109 0.01 3.97 -0.65
CA TYR A 109 -0.08 4.77 -1.87
C TYR A 109 -1.16 4.14 -2.74
N LEU A 110 -2.27 4.85 -2.90
CA LEU A 110 -3.39 4.44 -3.76
C LEU A 110 -3.45 5.40 -4.94
N SER A 111 -3.06 4.94 -6.12
CA SER A 111 -3.04 5.74 -7.33
C SER A 111 -4.13 5.27 -8.29
N PHE A 112 -4.89 6.20 -8.85
CA PHE A 112 -5.90 5.89 -9.84
C PHE A 112 -6.09 7.05 -10.81
N SER A 113 -6.60 6.76 -12.01
CA SER A 113 -6.91 7.79 -12.99
C SER A 113 -8.40 7.99 -13.18
N ALA A 114 -8.84 9.24 -13.26
CA ALA A 114 -10.23 9.63 -13.44
C ALA A 114 -10.35 10.97 -14.17
N ASN A 115 -11.53 11.26 -14.71
CA ASN A 115 -11.86 12.59 -15.22
C ASN A 115 -12.27 13.48 -14.06
N ILE A 116 -11.55 14.59 -13.86
CA ILE A 116 -11.70 15.47 -12.70
C ILE A 116 -11.69 16.92 -13.19
N ALA A 117 -12.73 17.68 -12.81
CA ALA A 117 -12.90 19.09 -13.15
C ALA A 117 -12.63 20.04 -11.96
N PHE A 118 -12.13 19.50 -10.84
CA PHE A 118 -11.93 20.25 -9.59
C PHE A 118 -11.10 21.53 -9.76
N ARG A 119 -11.57 22.63 -9.14
CA ARG A 119 -10.90 23.94 -9.09
C ARG A 119 -10.83 24.56 -7.70
N GLY A 120 -11.12 23.79 -6.64
CA GLY A 120 -11.10 24.28 -5.25
C GLY A 120 -9.70 24.29 -4.64
N ARG A 121 -9.59 24.94 -3.47
CA ARG A 121 -8.36 25.00 -2.64
C ARG A 121 -8.41 24.12 -1.38
N SER A 122 -9.51 23.41 -1.19
CA SER A 122 -9.68 22.44 -0.10
C SER A 122 -10.66 21.36 -0.51
N VAL A 123 -10.48 20.17 0.05
CA VAL A 123 -11.28 18.98 -0.27
C VAL A 123 -11.63 18.26 1.03
N THR A 124 -12.89 17.85 1.17
CA THR A 124 -13.33 17.02 2.31
C THR A 124 -13.43 15.58 1.87
N ALA A 125 -12.50 14.74 2.34
CA ALA A 125 -12.46 13.32 2.01
C ALA A 125 -11.95 12.51 3.21
N LEU A 126 -12.37 11.24 3.33
CA LEU A 126 -11.95 10.35 4.42
C LEU A 126 -12.27 10.90 5.82
N GLY A 127 -13.33 11.72 5.91
CA GLY A 127 -13.72 12.42 7.14
C GLY A 127 -12.75 13.52 7.58
N LEU A 128 -11.92 14.03 6.68
CA LEU A 128 -10.94 15.08 6.94
C LEU A 128 -11.17 16.27 6.01
N GLU A 129 -10.99 17.48 6.53
CA GLU A 129 -10.82 18.67 5.71
C GLU A 129 -9.33 18.78 5.34
N LEU A 130 -9.03 18.72 4.04
CA LEU A 130 -7.68 18.74 3.50
C LEU A 130 -7.46 20.09 2.80
N ALA A 131 -6.41 20.80 3.19
CA ALA A 131 -6.06 22.11 2.63
C ALA A 131 -4.99 21.97 1.53
N GLU A 132 -5.06 22.81 0.52
CA GLU A 132 -4.02 22.89 -0.52
C GLU A 132 -2.68 23.35 0.08
N GLU A 133 -1.65 22.53 -0.13
CA GLU A 133 -0.26 22.79 0.21
C GLU A 133 0.63 22.38 -0.98
N GLY A 134 1.00 23.38 -1.79
CA GLY A 134 1.78 23.16 -3.01
C GLY A 134 1.03 22.30 -4.02
N ALA A 135 1.54 21.10 -4.31
CA ALA A 135 0.94 20.17 -5.28
C ALA A 135 -0.01 19.12 -4.63
N PHE A 136 -0.29 19.28 -3.33
CA PHE A 136 -1.03 18.31 -2.53
C PHE A 136 -2.19 18.98 -1.80
N PHE A 137 -3.24 18.21 -1.51
CA PHE A 137 -4.14 18.49 -0.41
C PHE A 137 -3.68 17.68 0.80
N VAL A 138 -3.40 18.35 1.91
CA VAL A 138 -2.79 17.76 3.10
C VAL A 138 -3.72 17.94 4.29
N GLY A 139 -3.77 16.91 5.13
CA GLY A 139 -4.40 16.97 6.43
C GLY A 139 -4.24 15.67 7.18
N GLY A 140 -4.84 15.58 8.34
CA GLY A 140 -4.65 14.42 9.20
C GLY A 140 -5.40 14.53 10.51
N ARG A 141 -5.28 13.47 11.29
CA ARG A 141 -5.73 13.37 12.68
C ARG A 141 -4.70 12.59 13.48
N GLU A 142 -4.92 12.41 14.77
CA GLU A 142 -3.98 11.66 15.62
C GLU A 142 -3.66 10.28 15.01
N GLY A 143 -2.37 10.05 14.74
CA GLY A 143 -1.88 8.79 14.17
C GLY A 143 -2.16 8.58 12.68
N LEU A 144 -2.70 9.56 11.94
CA LEU A 144 -2.98 9.48 10.51
C LEU A 144 -2.65 10.79 9.79
N GLU A 145 -1.81 10.68 8.78
CA GLU A 145 -1.55 11.69 7.77
C GLU A 145 -2.18 11.26 6.44
N VAL A 146 -2.82 12.20 5.75
CA VAL A 146 -3.38 12.04 4.41
C VAL A 146 -2.82 13.10 3.50
N ARG A 147 -2.32 12.69 2.33
CA ARG A 147 -1.95 13.61 1.25
C ARG A 147 -2.61 13.15 -0.04
N ILE A 148 -3.23 14.07 -0.77
CA ILE A 148 -3.84 13.78 -2.06
C ILE A 148 -3.16 14.66 -3.11
N SER A 149 -2.52 14.06 -4.11
CA SER A 149 -2.06 14.78 -5.30
C SER A 149 -2.99 14.53 -6.47
N VAL A 150 -3.20 15.58 -7.27
CA VAL A 150 -4.01 15.52 -8.50
C VAL A 150 -3.15 16.06 -9.65
N ALA A 151 -2.55 15.16 -10.43
CA ALA A 151 -1.66 15.52 -11.52
C ALA A 151 -2.37 15.42 -12.89
N PRO A 152 -2.14 16.36 -13.82
CA PRO A 152 -2.67 16.27 -15.18
C PRO A 152 -2.04 15.11 -15.96
N ILE A 153 -2.86 14.35 -16.70
CA ILE A 153 -2.38 13.38 -17.70
C ILE A 153 -2.63 13.94 -19.12
N HIS A 154 -3.90 14.09 -19.50
CA HIS A 154 -4.32 14.60 -20.80
C HIS A 154 -5.79 15.05 -20.76
N GLY A 155 -6.15 16.18 -21.36
CA GLY A 155 -7.51 16.72 -21.32
C GLY A 155 -7.99 16.90 -19.88
N ASP A 156 -9.15 16.33 -19.54
CA ASP A 156 -9.71 16.31 -18.17
C ASP A 156 -9.24 15.09 -17.34
N ARG A 157 -8.43 14.21 -17.92
CA ARG A 157 -7.91 13.04 -17.21
C ARG A 157 -6.84 13.49 -16.22
N ARG A 158 -6.98 13.04 -14.97
CA ARG A 158 -6.02 13.26 -13.88
C ARG A 158 -5.54 11.93 -13.32
N LEU A 159 -4.28 11.92 -12.87
CA LEU A 159 -3.76 10.92 -11.94
C LEU A 159 -3.99 11.44 -10.53
N VAL A 160 -4.76 10.70 -9.74
CA VAL A 160 -4.91 10.97 -8.32
C VAL A 160 -4.05 9.98 -7.55
N THR A 161 -3.24 10.48 -6.62
CA THR A 161 -2.52 9.63 -5.67
C THR A 161 -2.92 10.02 -4.26
N VAL A 162 -3.43 9.05 -3.52
CA VAL A 162 -3.76 9.17 -2.10
C VAL A 162 -2.66 8.49 -1.31
N TYR A 163 -1.91 9.27 -0.55
CA TYR A 163 -1.00 8.80 0.48
C TYR A 163 -1.74 8.74 1.82
N LEU A 164 -1.56 7.62 2.52
CA LEU A 164 -1.97 7.45 3.91
C LEU A 164 -0.73 7.05 4.68
N GLY A 165 -0.38 7.77 5.74
CA GLY A 165 0.78 7.47 6.58
C GLY A 165 0.40 7.50 8.05
N GLY A 166 0.94 6.59 8.86
CA GLY A 166 0.79 6.67 10.31
C GLY A 166 0.66 5.32 11.00
N ARG A 167 -0.04 5.31 12.13
CA ARG A 167 -0.19 4.12 12.96
C ARG A 167 -1.07 3.09 12.29
N TRP A 168 -0.78 1.83 12.55
CA TRP A 168 -1.52 0.69 12.03
C TRP A 168 -3.05 0.80 12.23
N ASP A 169 -3.48 1.11 13.45
CA ASP A 169 -4.89 1.20 13.85
C ASP A 169 -5.65 2.32 13.14
N ALA A 170 -4.93 3.36 12.68
CA ALA A 170 -5.51 4.47 11.96
C ALA A 170 -5.55 4.24 10.43
N VAL A 171 -4.52 3.60 9.86
CA VAL A 171 -4.34 3.46 8.41
C VAL A 171 -5.04 2.20 7.85
N VAL A 172 -4.89 1.05 8.52
CA VAL A 172 -5.39 -0.25 8.01
C VAL A 172 -6.91 -0.28 7.77
N PRO A 173 -7.77 0.33 8.60
CA PRO A 173 -9.20 0.39 8.32
C PRO A 173 -9.54 1.09 6.99
N ILE A 174 -8.77 2.11 6.61
CA ILE A 174 -8.96 2.84 5.34
C ILE A 174 -8.54 1.95 4.17
N ILE A 175 -7.40 1.27 4.29
CA ILE A 175 -6.90 0.37 3.24
C ILE A 175 -7.86 -0.82 3.02
N ASN A 176 -8.39 -1.41 4.09
CA ASN A 176 -9.36 -2.51 4.00
C ASN A 176 -10.64 -2.11 3.25
N ASN A 177 -10.94 -0.81 3.21
CA ASN A 177 -12.04 -0.19 2.48
C ASN A 177 -11.53 0.71 1.34
N ALA A 178 -10.38 0.39 0.72
CA ALA A 178 -9.74 1.22 -0.30
C ALA A 178 -10.68 1.64 -1.43
N GLN A 179 -11.58 0.76 -1.87
CA GLN A 179 -12.56 1.11 -2.89
C GLN A 179 -13.49 2.25 -2.44
N GLN A 180 -14.00 2.19 -1.21
CA GLN A 180 -14.83 3.26 -0.65
C GLN A 180 -14.01 4.55 -0.47
N ALA A 181 -12.78 4.44 0.07
CA ALA A 181 -11.88 5.57 0.23
C ALA A 181 -11.61 6.30 -1.11
N ILE A 182 -11.40 5.53 -2.18
CA ILE A 182 -11.23 6.08 -3.54
C ILE A 182 -12.51 6.78 -4.01
N GLN A 183 -13.69 6.20 -3.77
CA GLN A 183 -14.96 6.84 -4.16
C GLN A 183 -15.22 8.13 -3.39
N GLU A 184 -14.90 8.18 -2.10
CA GLU A 184 -15.00 9.40 -1.29
C GLU A 184 -14.09 10.50 -1.84
N VAL A 185 -12.82 10.18 -2.12
CA VAL A 185 -11.87 11.12 -2.73
C VAL A 185 -12.34 11.59 -4.10
N LEU A 186 -12.82 10.68 -4.96
CA LEU A 186 -13.36 11.04 -6.27
C LEU A 186 -14.56 11.97 -6.17
N SER A 187 -15.47 11.69 -5.25
CA SER A 187 -16.67 12.52 -5.04
C SER A 187 -16.30 13.92 -4.54
N ALA A 188 -15.27 14.01 -3.72
CA ALA A 188 -14.77 15.28 -3.21
C ALA A 188 -14.01 16.11 -4.26
N LEU A 189 -13.50 15.45 -5.32
CA LEU A 189 -12.80 16.06 -6.45
C LEU A 189 -13.68 16.18 -7.72
N ALA A 190 -14.95 15.78 -7.67
CA ALA A 190 -15.87 15.93 -8.81
C ALA A 190 -16.35 17.38 -8.93
#